data_AF-A0A4Z0H3G1-F1
#
_entry.id   AF-A0A4Z0H3G1-F1
#
_cell.length_a   1.000
_cell.length_b   1.000
_cell.length_c   1.000
_cell.angle_alpha   90.00
_cell.angle_beta   90.00
_cell.angle_gamma   90.00
#
_symmetry.space_group_name_H-M   'P 1'
#
loop_
_entity.id
_entity.type
_entity.pdbx_description
1 polymer ?
#
loop_
_entity_poly.entity_id
_entity_poly.type
_entity_poly.pdbx_seq_one_letter_code
_entity_poly.pdbx_strand_id
1 'polypeptide(L)' 'MPSIISGIIFVVGLLSYYWFFFVDYGAIVTLIITFLCGLFGGAIAFGTSNRKLITMHVLLILSPHLLLLAINIF' A
#
# COMPACT_ATOMS: atom_id res chain seq x y z
N MET A 1 -5.23 -18.86 -5.98
CA MET A 1 -4.06 -18.31 -6.71
C MET A 1 -4.05 -16.79 -6.75
N PRO A 2 -5.09 -16.07 -7.21
CA PRO A 2 -5.06 -14.61 -7.27
C PRO A 2 -4.98 -13.94 -5.89
N SER A 3 -5.51 -14.58 -4.85
CA SER A 3 -5.39 -14.16 -3.45
C SER A 3 -3.94 -14.15 -2.93
N ILE A 4 -3.10 -15.08 -3.37
CA ILE A 4 -1.68 -15.15 -2.99
C ILE A 4 -0.91 -14.00 -3.63
N ILE A 5 -1.18 -13.72 -4.91
CA ILE A 5 -0.58 -12.61 -5.66
C ILE A 5 -0.96 -11.28 -5.02
N SER A 6 -2.24 -11.09 -4.67
CA SER A 6 -2.72 -9.92 -3.92
C SER A 6 -2.01 -9.78 -2.57
N GLY A 7 -1.79 -10.89 -1.84
CA GLY A 7 -1.02 -10.88 -0.60
C GLY A 7 0.44 -10.47 -0.77
N ILE A 8 1.12 -10.95 -1.82
CA ILE A 8 2.51 -10.56 -2.11
C ILE A 8 2.59 -9.06 -2.43
N ILE A 9 1.69 -8.55 -3.26
CA ILE A 9 1.61 -7.13 -3.61
C ILE A 9 1.40 -6.27 -2.35
N PHE A 10 0.55 -6.72 -1.43
CA PHE A 10 0.34 -6.05 -0.15
C PHE A 10 1.62 -5.96 0.69
N VAL A 11 2.37 -7.06 0.80
CA VAL A 11 3.65 -7.08 1.54
C VAL A 11 4.69 -6.17 0.89
N VAL A 12 4.76 -6.12 -0.44
CA VAL A 12 5.66 -5.20 -1.17
C VAL A 12 5.30 -3.74 -0.88
N GLY A 13 4.01 -3.39 -0.87
CA GLY A 13 3.57 -2.05 -0.51
C GLY A 13 3.95 -1.67 0.93
N LEU A 14 3.79 -2.60 1.88
CA LEU A 14 4.27 -2.42 3.26
C LEU A 14 5.78 -2.23 3.35
N LEU A 15 6.56 -3.02 2.59
CA LEU A 15 8.01 -2.92 2.59
C LEU A 15 8.51 -1.57 2.05
N SER A 16 7.73 -0.93 1.17
CA SER A 16 8.06 0.40 0.63
C SER A 16 8.11 1.51 1.69
N TYR A 17 7.55 1.28 2.89
CA TYR A 17 7.71 2.18 4.03
C TYR A 17 9.14 2.24 4.55
N TYR A 18 9.96 1.21 4.32
CA TYR A 18 11.36 1.29 4.67
C TYR A 18 12.06 2.41 3.89
N TRP A 19 11.73 2.56 2.60
CA TRP A 19 12.29 3.65 1.79
C TRP A 19 11.85 5.04 2.25
N PHE A 20 10.72 5.17 2.94
CA PHE A 20 10.27 6.43 3.51
C PHE A 20 11.32 7.06 4.44
N PHE A 21 11.98 6.25 5.26
CA PHE A 21 12.90 6.73 6.31
C PHE A 21 14.36 6.86 5.85
N PHE A 22 14.76 6.11 4.82
CA PHE A 22 16.18 5.96 4.45
C PHE A 22 16.57 6.66 3.15
N VAL A 23 15.61 7.21 2.39
CA VAL A 23 15.86 7.83 1.07
C VAL A 23 15.34 9.27 1.09
N ASP A 24 16.11 10.22 0.52
CA ASP A 24 15.74 11.65 0.45
C ASP A 24 14.38 11.90 -0.25
N TYR A 25 14.06 11.11 -1.27
CA TYR A 25 12.75 11.13 -1.95
C TYR A 25 11.80 10.02 -1.45
N GLY A 26 12.09 9.45 -0.28
CA GLY A 26 11.42 8.31 0.32
C GLY A 26 9.91 8.51 0.40
N ALA A 27 9.46 9.70 0.83
CA ALA A 27 8.04 10.02 0.92
C ALA A 27 7.29 9.86 -0.41
N ILE A 28 7.85 10.38 -1.49
CA ILE A 28 7.24 10.33 -2.82
C ILE A 28 7.29 8.89 -3.37
N VAL A 29 8.42 8.21 -3.20
CA VAL A 29 8.61 6.83 -3.65
C VAL A 29 7.64 5.88 -2.93
N THR A 30 7.53 5.99 -1.61
CA THR A 30 6.60 5.20 -0.81
C THR A 30 5.16 5.48 -1.24
N LEU A 31 4.77 6.74 -1.46
CA LEU A 31 3.43 7.10 -1.94
C LEU A 31 3.07 6.43 -3.26
N ILE A 32 3.96 6.52 -4.26
CA ILE A 32 3.72 5.95 -5.59
C ILE A 32 3.63 4.42 -5.50
N ILE A 33 4.53 3.78 -4.75
CA ILE A 33 4.58 2.32 -4.66
C ILE A 33 3.40 1.76 -3.87
N THR A 34 3.05 2.36 -2.73
CA THR A 34 1.85 1.96 -1.96
C THR A 34 0.58 2.17 -2.75
N PHE A 35 0.47 3.28 -3.50
CA PHE A 35 -0.67 3.53 -4.38
C PHE A 35 -0.79 2.47 -5.47
N LEU A 36 0.30 2.17 -6.20
CA LEU A 36 0.32 1.14 -7.23
C LEU A 36 0.00 -0.26 -6.66
N CYS A 37 0.61 -0.62 -5.52
CA CYS A 37 0.33 -1.90 -4.87
C CYS A 37 -1.14 -2.00 -4.43
N GLY A 38 -1.66 -0.96 -3.81
CA GLY A 38 -3.05 -0.86 -3.40
C GLY A 38 -4.02 -1.02 -4.58
N LEU A 39 -3.74 -0.35 -5.69
CA LEU A 39 -4.60 -0.35 -6.87
C LEU A 39 -4.57 -1.70 -7.61
N PHE A 40 -3.37 -2.25 -7.87
CA PHE A 40 -3.22 -3.56 -8.52
C PHE A 40 -3.71 -4.70 -7.65
N GLY A 41 -3.27 -4.77 -6.39
CA GLY A 41 -3.66 -5.83 -5.48
C GLY A 41 -5.13 -5.72 -5.06
N GLY A 42 -5.69 -4.51 -5.03
CA GLY A 42 -7.11 -4.23 -4.84
C GLY A 42 -7.96 -4.67 -6.03
N ALA A 43 -7.53 -4.42 -7.27
CA ALA A 43 -8.21 -4.90 -8.48
C ALA A 43 -8.26 -6.44 -8.53
N ILE A 44 -7.15 -7.11 -8.17
CA ILE A 44 -7.09 -8.57 -8.09
C ILE A 44 -8.00 -9.10 -6.95
N ALA A 45 -8.03 -8.41 -5.81
CA ALA A 45 -8.90 -8.74 -4.69
C ALA A 45 -10.40 -8.56 -5.05
N PHE A 46 -10.72 -7.55 -5.84
CA PHE A 46 -12.06 -7.30 -6.37
C PHE A 46 -12.51 -8.43 -7.29
N GLY A 47 -11.63 -8.86 -8.21
CA GLY A 47 -11.88 -10.01 -9.09
C GLY A 47 -12.05 -11.34 -8.35
N THR A 48 -11.51 -11.47 -7.14
CA THR A 48 -11.69 -12.66 -6.29
C THR A 48 -12.85 -12.55 -5.29
N SER A 49 -13.61 -11.45 -5.33
CA SER A 49 -14.74 -11.13 -4.43
C SER A 49 -14.39 -11.23 -2.93
N ASN A 50 -13.10 -11.11 -2.60
CA ASN A 50 -12.61 -11.43 -1.27
C ASN A 50 -12.55 -10.14 -0.44
N ARG A 51 -13.68 -9.81 0.20
CA ARG A 51 -13.89 -8.51 0.87
C ARG A 51 -12.75 -8.12 1.83
N LYS A 52 -12.18 -9.08 2.57
CA LYS A 52 -11.06 -8.84 3.49
C LYS A 52 -9.81 -8.31 2.78
N LEU A 53 -9.45 -8.89 1.63
CA LEU A 53 -8.29 -8.46 0.84
C LEU A 53 -8.51 -7.09 0.22
N ILE A 54 -9.75 -6.79 -0.18
CA ILE A 54 -10.13 -5.48 -0.70
C ILE A 54 -9.94 -4.42 0.39
N THR A 55 -10.47 -4.64 1.60
CA THR A 55 -10.29 -3.69 2.71
C THR A 55 -8.82 -3.50 3.08
N MET A 56 -8.01 -4.56 3.06
CA MET A 56 -6.56 -4.45 3.30
C MET A 56 -5.88 -3.54 2.28
N HIS A 57 -6.20 -3.68 0.99
CA HIS A 57 -5.61 -2.85 -0.06
C HIS A 57 -6.10 -1.39 -0.01
N VAL A 58 -7.37 -1.18 0.35
CA VAL A 58 -7.89 0.18 0.61
C VAL A 58 -7.16 0.82 1.79
N LEU A 59 -6.92 0.08 2.87
CA LEU A 59 -6.11 0.56 3.99
C LEU A 59 -4.68 0.90 3.57
N LEU A 60 -4.07 0.09 2.70
CA LEU A 60 -2.72 0.31 2.18
C LEU A 60 -2.61 1.60 1.36
N ILE A 61 -3.66 1.98 0.63
CA ILE A 61 -3.71 3.27 -0.09
C ILE A 61 -3.85 4.44 0.89
N LEU A 62 -4.61 4.23 1.97
CA LEU A 62 -4.85 5.26 2.98
C LEU A 62 -3.64 5.48 3.90
N SER A 63 -2.82 4.45 4.12
CA SER A 63 -1.71 4.49 5.07
C SER A 63 -0.66 5.57 4.77
N PRO A 64 -0.22 5.85 3.53
CA PRO A 64 0.76 6.92 3.28
C PRO A 64 0.19 8.30 3.60
N HIS A 65 -1.13 8.49 3.46
CA HIS A 65 -1.79 9.75 3.80
C HIS A 65 -1.86 9.95 5.31
N LEU A 66 -2.14 8.89 6.08
CA LEU A 66 -2.08 8.91 7.53
C LEU A 66 -0.66 9.21 8.03
N LEU A 67 0.36 8.65 7.39
CA LEU A 67 1.75 8.89 7.76
C LEU A 67 2.18 10.34 7.46
N LEU A 68 1.80 10.88 6.30
CA LEU A 68 2.01 12.30 5.98
C LEU A 68 1.29 13.24 6.96
N LEU A 69 0.04 12.93 7.33
CA LEU A 69 -0.71 13.69 8.32
C LEU A 69 0.01 13.66 9.68
N ALA A 70 0.49 12.50 10.12
CA ALA A 70 1.20 12.36 11.39
C ALA A 70 2.49 13.18 11.42
N ILE A 71 3.21 13.26 10.31
CA ILE A 71 4.44 14.07 10.20
C ILE A 71 4.13 15.57 10.14
N ASN A 72 3.06 15.99 9.45
CA ASN A 72 2.70 17.41 9.36
C ASN A 72 2.11 17.97 10.67
N ILE A 73 1.60 17.10 11.55
CA ILE A 73 1.10 17.47 12.88
C ILE A 73 2.25 17.64 13.90
N PHE A 74 3.42 17.06 13.64
CA PHE A 74 4.58 17.04 14.54
C PHE A 74 5.63 18.09 14.14
#